data_AF-A0A925QNW7-F1
#
_entry.id   AF-A0A925QNW7-F1
#
_cell.length_a   1.000
_cell.length_b   1.000
_cell.length_c   1.000
_cell.angle_alpha   90.00
_cell.angle_beta   90.00
_cell.angle_gamma   90.00
#
_symmetry.space_group_name_H-M   'P 1'
#
loop_
_entity.id
_entity.type
_entity.pdbx_description
1 polymer ?
#
loop_
_entity_poly.entity_id
_entity_poly.type
_entity_poly.pdbx_seq_one_letter_code
_entity_poly.pdbx_strand_id
1 'polypeptide(L)'
;MSTPLATPTPPRLTSLSHGGGCGCKIAPGVLSEILKNTNRMPMPPELLVGIETADDAAVYQLTDEIALIATTDFFMPIVDDPFD
;
A
#
# COMPACT_ATOMS: atom_id res chain seq x y z
N MET A 1 -5.47 -50.96 -8.64
CA MET A 1 -5.56 -50.24 -7.35
C MET A 1 -5.09 -48.82 -7.61
N SER A 2 -5.97 -47.83 -7.50
CA SER A 2 -5.65 -46.43 -7.78
C SER A 2 -5.08 -45.79 -6.52
N THR A 3 -3.84 -45.34 -6.57
CA THR A 3 -3.20 -44.61 -5.46
C THR A 3 -3.87 -43.25 -5.31
N PRO A 4 -4.35 -42.85 -4.11
CA PRO A 4 -4.92 -41.53 -3.94
C PRO A 4 -3.81 -40.48 -4.12
N LEU A 5 -4.03 -39.51 -5.01
CA LEU A 5 -3.17 -38.33 -5.13
C LEU A 5 -3.25 -37.57 -3.80
N ALA A 6 -2.13 -37.40 -3.11
CA ALA A 6 -2.07 -36.52 -1.95
C ALA A 6 -2.35 -35.09 -2.41
N THR A 7 -3.39 -34.46 -1.86
CA THR A 7 -3.61 -33.02 -2.04
C THR A 7 -2.48 -32.27 -1.35
N PRO A 8 -1.78 -31.36 -2.07
CA PRO A 8 -0.73 -30.58 -1.44
C PRO A 8 -1.34 -29.71 -0.34
N THR A 9 -0.73 -29.75 0.85
CA THR A 9 -1.10 -28.86 1.95
C THR A 9 -0.83 -27.41 1.50
N PRO A 10 -1.82 -26.50 1.64
CA PRO A 10 -1.60 -25.10 1.29
C PRO A 10 -0.45 -24.51 2.13
N PRO A 11 0.41 -23.67 1.53
CA PRO A 11 1.51 -23.07 2.27
C PRO A 11 0.96 -22.10 3.33
N ARG A 12 1.68 -22.00 4.45
CA ARG A 12 1.46 -20.95 5.45
C ARG A 12 1.65 -19.59 4.79
N LEU A 13 0.65 -18.70 4.80
CA LEU A 13 0.74 -17.44 4.07
C LEU A 13 1.87 -16.55 4.58
N THR A 14 2.16 -16.59 5.88
CA THR A 14 3.30 -15.86 6.46
C THR A 14 4.65 -16.32 5.94
N SER A 15 4.75 -17.55 5.41
CA SER A 15 5.99 -18.04 4.78
C SER A 15 6.34 -17.33 3.47
N LEU A 16 5.39 -16.60 2.89
CA LEU A 16 5.59 -15.79 1.69
C LEU A 16 6.05 -14.36 2.02
N SER A 17 5.97 -13.96 3.29
CA SER A 17 6.41 -12.66 3.81
C SER A 17 7.90 -12.70 4.14
N HIS A 18 8.72 -12.06 3.33
CA HIS A 18 10.18 -12.02 3.50
C HIS A 18 10.64 -11.05 4.62
N GLY A 19 9.69 -10.36 5.24
CA GLY A 19 9.85 -9.53 6.43
C GLY A 19 8.48 -9.21 7.04
N GLY A 20 8.45 -8.78 8.30
CA GLY A 20 7.23 -8.32 8.99
C GLY A 20 7.36 -6.92 9.61
N GLY A 21 6.23 -6.22 9.75
CA GLY A 21 6.14 -4.93 10.45
C GLY A 21 6.63 -3.71 9.65
N CYS A 22 7.01 -2.63 10.36
CA CYS A 22 7.50 -1.38 9.74
C CYS A 22 8.77 -1.56 8.88
N GLY A 23 9.51 -2.67 9.07
CA GLY A 23 10.73 -2.96 8.31
C GLY A 23 10.49 -3.34 6.85
N CYS A 24 9.25 -3.58 6.44
CA CYS A 24 8.90 -3.95 5.07
C CYS A 24 8.56 -2.77 4.17
N LYS A 25 8.39 -1.56 4.75
CA LYS A 25 8.13 -0.34 3.99
C LYS A 25 9.45 0.32 3.58
N ILE A 26 9.43 1.02 2.44
CA ILE A 26 10.54 1.90 2.06
C ILE A 26 10.67 3.00 3.12
N ALA A 27 11.89 3.24 3.60
CA ALA A 27 12.13 4.27 4.60
C ALA A 27 11.67 5.66 4.08
N PRO A 28 11.06 6.52 4.93
CA PRO A 28 10.48 7.79 4.48
C PRO A 28 11.43 8.68 3.67
N GLY A 29 12.70 8.77 4.09
CA GLY A 29 13.71 9.56 3.38
C GLY A 29 14.03 9.03 1.98
N VAL A 30 14.05 7.70 1.81
CA VAL A 30 14.29 7.05 0.52
C VAL A 30 13.09 7.25 -0.41
N LEU A 31 11.87 7.10 0.11
CA LEU A 31 10.65 7.36 -0.67
C LEU A 31 10.59 8.82 -1.13
N SER A 32 10.89 9.77 -0.24
CA SER A 32 10.97 11.19 -0.59
C SER A 32 11.96 11.42 -1.72
N GLU A 33 13.14 10.79 -1.70
CA GLU A 33 14.13 10.90 -2.77
C GLU A 33 13.64 10.36 -4.11
N ILE A 34 12.97 9.19 -4.11
CA ILE A 34 12.37 8.60 -5.30
C ILE A 34 11.30 9.54 -5.90
N LEU A 35 10.49 10.17 -5.04
CA LEU A 35 9.37 11.01 -5.46
C LEU A 35 9.75 12.43 -5.92
N LYS A 36 10.96 12.91 -5.60
CA LYS A 36 11.43 14.26 -5.98
C LYS A 36 11.33 14.55 -7.49
N ASN A 37 11.46 13.52 -8.33
CA ASN A 37 11.47 13.66 -9.79
C ASN A 37 10.13 13.32 -10.46
N THR A 38 9.11 12.94 -9.69
CA THR A 38 7.79 12.55 -10.23
C THR A 38 6.90 13.76 -10.51
N ASN A 39 7.17 14.91 -9.88
CA ASN A 39 6.44 16.17 -10.03
C ASN A 39 6.74 16.92 -11.34
N ARG A 40 6.48 16.27 -12.47
CA ARG A 40 6.60 16.91 -13.80
C ARG A 40 5.33 17.66 -14.22
N MET A 41 4.25 17.53 -13.46
CA MET A 41 2.96 18.19 -13.73
C MET A 41 2.66 19.20 -12.62
N PRO A 42 2.18 20.41 -12.94
CA PRO A 42 1.72 21.36 -11.93
C PRO A 42 0.57 20.74 -11.14
N MET A 43 0.63 20.89 -9.81
CA MET A 43 -0.45 20.40 -8.96
C MET A 43 -1.68 21.30 -9.12
N PRO A 44 -2.88 20.72 -9.31
CA PRO A 44 -4.10 21.48 -9.37
C PRO A 44 -4.38 22.15 -8.01
N PRO A 45 -4.92 23.38 -7.97
CA PRO A 45 -5.25 24.07 -6.71
C PRO A 45 -6.31 23.34 -5.88
N GLU A 46 -7.10 22.49 -6.51
CA GLU A 46 -8.09 21.63 -5.87
C GLU A 46 -7.44 20.50 -5.06
N LEU A 47 -6.16 20.18 -5.27
CA LEU A 47 -5.44 19.19 -4.45
C LEU A 47 -5.01 19.84 -3.13
N LEU A 48 -5.86 19.68 -2.12
CA LEU A 48 -5.67 20.25 -0.78
C LEU A 48 -4.54 19.58 0.01
N VAL A 49 -4.38 18.26 -0.19
CA VAL A 49 -3.30 17.46 0.41
C VAL A 49 -2.73 16.55 -0.68
N GLY A 50 -1.46 16.79 -1.04
CA GLY A 50 -0.74 16.07 -2.07
C GLY A 50 0.51 15.37 -1.54
N ILE A 51 1.46 15.07 -2.44
CA ILE A 51 2.66 14.31 -2.08
C ILE A 51 3.68 15.10 -1.24
N GLU A 52 3.47 16.40 -1.10
CA GLU A 52 4.40 17.35 -0.48
C GLU A 52 4.33 17.37 1.04
N THR A 53 3.19 17.03 1.63
CA THR A 53 3.00 17.02 3.08
C THR A 53 3.26 15.66 3.73
N ALA A 54 3.45 14.61 2.92
CA ALA A 54 3.69 13.23 3.37
C ALA A 54 2.61 12.69 4.34
N ASP A 55 1.36 13.06 4.10
CA ASP A 55 0.18 12.58 4.84
C ASP A 55 -0.26 11.16 4.43
N ASP A 56 -1.11 10.54 5.24
CA ASP A 56 -1.64 9.18 5.01
C ASP A 56 -2.66 9.09 3.85
N ALA A 57 -3.11 10.23 3.30
CA ALA A 57 -4.11 10.28 2.24
C ALA A 57 -3.95 11.53 1.37
N ALA A 58 -4.38 11.44 0.11
CA ALA A 58 -4.61 12.60 -0.73
C ALA A 58 -6.01 13.17 -0.46
N VAL A 59 -6.13 14.50 -0.48
CA VAL A 59 -7.40 15.20 -0.33
C VAL A 59 -7.61 16.14 -1.52
N TYR A 60 -8.69 15.93 -2.26
CA TYR A 60 -9.01 16.67 -3.47
C TYR A 60 -10.39 17.32 -3.38
N GLN A 61 -10.48 18.62 -3.58
CA GLN A 61 -11.74 19.37 -3.54
C GLN A 61 -12.60 19.10 -4.78
N LEU A 62 -13.86 18.71 -4.59
CA LEU A 62 -14.83 18.51 -5.69
C LEU A 62 -15.77 19.70 -5.84
N THR A 63 -16.16 20.30 -4.71
CA THR A 63 -16.97 21.53 -4.63
C THR A 63 -16.53 22.36 -3.42
N ASP A 64 -17.10 23.55 -3.22
CA ASP A 64 -16.81 24.41 -2.06
C ASP A 64 -17.08 23.73 -0.70
N GLU A 65 -17.91 22.69 -0.67
CA GLU A 65 -18.35 22.01 0.55
C GLU A 65 -17.95 20.52 0.59
N ILE A 66 -17.42 19.96 -0.51
CA ILE A 66 -17.15 18.52 -0.66
C ILE A 66 -15.71 18.29 -1.12
N ALA A 67 -15.01 17.37 -0.43
CA ALA A 67 -13.71 16.87 -0.84
C ALA A 67 -13.67 15.33 -0.89
N LEU A 68 -12.90 14.78 -1.83
CA LEU A 68 -12.55 13.38 -1.95
C LEU A 68 -11.29 13.12 -1.10
N ILE A 69 -11.39 12.14 -0.19
CA ILE A 69 -10.24 11.59 0.53
C ILE A 69 -9.92 10.24 -0.09
N ALA A 70 -8.70 10.07 -0.58
CA ALA A 70 -8.25 8.84 -1.19
C ALA A 70 -6.92 8.40 -0.59
N THR A 71 -6.87 7.15 -0.12
CA THR A 71 -5.66 6.50 0.38
C THR A 71 -5.59 5.08 -0.14
N THR A 72 -4.38 4.52 -0.17
CA THR A 72 -4.14 3.13 -0.55
C THR A 72 -3.07 2.55 0.35
N ASP A 73 -3.34 1.37 0.87
CA ASP A 73 -2.42 0.61 1.69
C ASP A 73 -2.47 -0.86 1.29
N PHE A 74 -1.32 -1.51 1.38
CA PHE A 74 -1.21 -2.95 1.22
C PHE A 74 -0.10 -3.48 2.14
N PHE A 75 -0.26 -4.73 2.56
CA PHE A 75 0.70 -5.41 3.40
C PHE A 75 0.90 -6.85 2.90
N MET A 76 2.07 -7.42 3.19
CA MET A 76 2.30 -8.84 3.00
C MET A 76 1.52 -9.64 4.06
N PRO A 77 1.14 -10.91 3.82
CA PRO A 77 0.39 -11.70 4.79
C PRO A 77 1.01 -11.70 6.19
N ILE A 78 0.21 -11.32 7.19
CA ILE A 78 0.62 -11.23 8.60
C ILE A 78 0.13 -12.42 9.43
N VAL A 79 -0.84 -13.17 8.91
CA VAL A 79 -1.44 -14.37 9.48
C VAL A 79 -1.46 -15.47 8.42
N ASP A 80 -1.62 -16.71 8.88
CA ASP A 80 -1.62 -17.88 7.99
C ASP A 80 -3.01 -18.23 7.45
N ASP A 81 -4.08 -17.78 8.11
CA ASP A 81 -5.45 -17.93 7.63
C ASP A 81 -5.80 -16.72 6.73
N PRO A 82 -6.24 -16.93 5.47
CA PRO A 82 -6.61 -15.83 4.57
C PRO A 82 -7.88 -15.07 4.94
N PHE A 83 -8.71 -15.59 5.86
CA PHE A 83 -9.93 -14.93 6.31
C PHE A 83 -9.75 -14.15 7.61
N ASP A 84 -8.60 -14.27 8.26
CA ASP A 84 -8.15 -13.47 9.39
C ASP A 84 -7.39 -12.21 8.93
#